data_AF-A0A535F0W3-F1
#
_entry.id   AF-A0A535F0W3-F1
#
_cell.length_a   1.000
_cell.length_b   1.000
_cell.length_c   1.000
_cell.angle_alpha   90.00
_cell.angle_beta   90.00
_cell.angle_gamma   90.00
#
_symmetry.space_group_name_H-M   'P 1'
#
loop_
_entity.id
_entity.type
_entity.pdbx_description
1 polymer ?
#
loop_
_entity_poly.entity_id
_entity_poly.type
_entity_poly.pdbx_seq_one_letter_code
_entity_poly.pdbx_strand_id
1 'polypeptide(L)'
;MVLTLDQVQRYQLPRTPIKESERRRTGFEDRHGEGAVELDALEALYPGELETILDQYMACYYDVTLSERVREEQYALEDSMGRVCGEVMQGYHDEVEGLREEYRRMKEEFEPRMQAMSNRLRGLWQAMKDDLSQYTHFADEYPVPQPCVGLEIGDGLYNSEWDYLSQVEVFKQFQGR
;
A
#
# COMPACT_ATOMS: atom_id res chain seq x y z
N MET A 1 19.32 -19.26 30.92
CA MET A 1 20.77 -18.98 30.84
C MET A 1 21.42 -19.45 32.13
N VAL A 2 22.62 -20.02 32.09
CA VAL A 2 23.33 -20.54 33.27
C VAL A 2 24.73 -19.93 33.25
N LEU A 3 25.18 -19.32 34.35
CA LEU A 3 26.57 -18.88 34.47
C LEU A 3 27.49 -20.09 34.56
N THR A 4 28.57 -20.06 33.78
CA THR A 4 29.60 -21.10 33.84
C THR A 4 30.38 -21.02 35.15
N LEU A 5 31.00 -22.13 35.56
CA LEU A 5 31.83 -22.19 36.77
C LEU A 5 32.96 -21.14 36.73
N ASP A 6 33.58 -20.97 35.56
CA ASP A 6 34.64 -19.99 35.35
C ASP A 6 34.15 -18.55 35.49
N GLN A 7 32.92 -18.24 35.05
CA GLN A 7 32.32 -16.92 35.26
C GLN A 7 32.05 -16.67 36.74
N VAL A 8 31.51 -17.65 37.46
CA VAL A 8 31.28 -17.53 38.92
C VAL A 8 32.59 -17.27 39.67
N GLN A 9 33.68 -17.95 39.28
CA GLN A 9 35.00 -17.75 39.90
C GLN A 9 35.61 -16.39 39.51
N ARG A 10 35.51 -15.99 38.24
CA ARG A 10 36.07 -14.75 37.71
C ARG A 10 35.44 -13.51 38.35
N TYR A 11 34.12 -13.50 38.51
CA TYR A 11 33.38 -12.40 39.13
C TYR A 11 33.21 -12.57 40.65
N GLN A 12 33.85 -13.58 41.26
CA GLN A 12 33.82 -13.85 42.70
C GLN A 12 32.40 -13.79 43.30
N LEU A 13 31.43 -14.37 42.59
CA LEU A 13 30.03 -14.21 42.95
C LEU A 13 29.68 -14.99 44.23
N PRO A 14 28.89 -14.40 45.14
CA PRO A 14 28.50 -15.06 46.38
C PRO A 14 27.66 -16.31 46.08
N ARG A 15 27.98 -17.41 46.75
CA ARG A 15 27.24 -18.67 46.64
C ARG A 15 26.25 -18.81 47.78
N THR A 16 25.03 -19.17 47.46
CA THR A 16 23.96 -19.45 48.41
C THR A 16 23.76 -20.97 48.50
N PRO A 17 23.74 -21.56 49.72
CA PRO A 17 23.50 -22.98 49.87
C PRO A 17 22.11 -23.37 49.36
N ILE A 18 22.03 -24.45 48.59
CA ILE A 18 20.77 -24.97 48.05
C ILE A 18 20.01 -25.67 49.17
N LYS A 19 18.68 -25.48 49.28
CA LYS A 19 17.87 -26.14 50.32
C LYS A 19 18.03 -27.67 50.26
N GLU A 20 18.16 -28.32 51.42
CA GLU A 20 18.30 -29.78 51.53
C GLU A 20 17.09 -30.55 50.98
N SER A 21 15.92 -29.93 50.97
CA SER A 21 14.69 -30.52 50.41
C SER A 21 14.66 -30.52 48.88
N GLU A 22 15.62 -29.88 48.20
CA GLU A 22 15.66 -29.83 46.74
C GLU A 22 16.21 -31.15 46.18
N ARG A 23 15.32 -31.94 45.56
CA ARG A 23 15.65 -33.26 45.00
C ARG A 23 16.78 -33.24 43.97
N ARG A 24 17.00 -32.10 43.30
CA ARG A 24 18.05 -31.96 42.28
C ARG A 24 19.38 -31.46 42.82
N ARG A 25 19.46 -31.18 44.13
CA ARG A 25 20.64 -30.58 44.77
C ARG A 25 21.93 -31.35 44.47
N THR A 26 21.98 -32.64 44.81
CA THR A 26 23.19 -33.46 44.64
C THR A 26 23.66 -33.47 43.19
N GLY A 27 22.75 -33.69 42.24
CA GLY A 27 23.10 -33.68 40.81
C GLY A 27 23.38 -32.29 40.23
N PHE A 28 23.06 -31.21 40.94
CA PHE A 28 23.42 -29.84 40.56
C PHE A 28 24.81 -29.49 41.09
N GLU A 29 25.08 -29.79 42.37
CA GLU A 29 26.38 -29.57 43.01
C GLU A 29 27.48 -30.42 42.36
N ASP A 30 27.18 -31.67 41.98
CA ASP A 30 28.12 -32.54 41.25
C ASP A 30 28.54 -31.97 39.87
N ARG A 31 27.68 -31.16 39.24
CA ARG A 31 27.93 -30.62 37.88
C ARG A 31 28.44 -29.18 37.88
N HIS A 32 28.09 -28.38 38.89
CA HIS A 32 28.34 -26.93 38.91
C HIS A 32 29.04 -26.43 40.18
N GLY A 33 29.45 -27.34 41.07
CA GLY A 33 30.08 -27.04 42.36
C GLY A 33 29.07 -26.70 43.45
N GLU A 34 29.53 -26.61 44.69
CA GLU A 34 28.69 -26.41 45.87
C GLU A 34 27.94 -25.07 45.83
N GLY A 35 26.64 -25.09 46.18
CA GLY A 35 25.78 -23.91 46.21
C GLY A 35 25.30 -23.41 44.84
N ALA A 36 24.33 -22.49 44.86
CA ALA A 36 23.83 -21.79 43.68
C ALA A 36 24.23 -20.31 43.72
N VAL A 37 24.38 -19.71 42.55
CA VAL A 37 24.64 -18.28 42.40
C VAL A 37 23.42 -17.67 41.74
N GLU A 38 22.88 -16.62 42.36
CA GLU A 38 21.76 -15.89 41.79
C GLU A 38 22.29 -14.89 40.75
N LEU A 39 21.57 -14.74 39.64
CA LEU A 39 21.98 -13.85 38.53
C LEU A 39 21.95 -12.37 38.94
N ASP A 40 21.08 -12.01 39.88
CA ASP A 40 21.02 -10.67 40.48
C ASP A 40 22.30 -10.32 41.24
N ALA A 41 23.06 -11.29 41.75
CA ALA A 41 24.34 -11.06 42.40
C ALA A 41 25.41 -10.55 41.41
N LEU A 42 25.38 -11.03 40.16
CA LEU A 42 26.28 -10.51 39.11
C LEU A 42 25.92 -9.07 38.77
N GLU A 43 24.64 -8.77 38.59
CA GLU A 43 24.19 -7.40 38.28
C GLU A 43 24.39 -6.43 39.45
N ALA A 44 24.24 -6.91 40.70
CA ALA A 44 24.45 -6.08 41.89
C ALA A 44 25.93 -5.75 42.15
N LEU A 45 26.85 -6.67 41.84
CA LEU A 45 28.29 -6.48 42.04
C LEU A 45 28.98 -5.86 40.81
N TYR A 46 28.47 -6.14 39.62
CA TYR A 46 29.00 -5.67 38.34
C TYR A 46 27.86 -5.28 37.39
N PRO A 47 27.23 -4.11 37.59
CA PRO A 47 26.13 -3.66 36.75
C PRO A 47 26.51 -3.61 35.25
N GLY A 48 25.67 -4.18 34.39
CA GLY A 48 25.89 -4.21 32.93
C GLY A 48 26.79 -5.34 32.39
N GLU A 49 27.44 -6.13 33.26
CA GLU A 49 28.20 -7.31 32.81
C GLU A 49 27.29 -8.42 32.30
N LEU A 50 26.10 -8.56 32.89
CA LEU A 50 25.10 -9.53 32.43
C LEU A 50 24.64 -9.21 30.99
N GLU A 51 24.41 -7.93 30.70
CA GLU A 51 24.08 -7.42 29.36
C GLU A 51 25.22 -7.70 28.38
N THR A 52 26.46 -7.39 28.76
CA THR A 52 27.65 -7.64 27.91
C THR A 52 27.81 -9.13 27.56
N ILE A 53 27.61 -10.03 28.53
CA ILE A 53 27.67 -11.48 28.29
C ILE A 53 26.53 -11.89 27.35
N LEU A 54 25.31 -11.43 27.60
CA LEU A 54 24.15 -11.72 26.75
C LEU A 54 24.37 -11.26 25.31
N ASP A 55 24.85 -10.04 25.10
CA ASP A 55 25.11 -9.48 23.78
C ASP A 55 26.16 -10.31 23.01
N GLN A 56 27.25 -10.72 23.67
CA GLN A 56 28.26 -11.58 23.05
C GLN A 56 27.69 -12.94 22.63
N TYR A 57 26.87 -13.55 23.49
CA TYR A 57 26.24 -14.83 23.18
C TYR A 57 25.12 -14.69 22.15
N MET A 58 24.42 -13.56 22.09
CA MET A 58 23.37 -13.32 21.09
C MET A 58 23.95 -12.98 19.72
N ALA A 59 25.11 -12.31 19.69
CA ALA A 59 25.79 -11.95 18.44
C ALA A 59 26.15 -13.16 17.57
N CYS A 60 26.38 -14.35 18.14
CA CYS A 60 26.67 -15.55 17.34
C CYS A 60 25.44 -16.15 16.66
N TYR A 61 24.22 -15.78 17.08
CA TYR A 61 22.97 -16.22 16.46
C TYR A 61 22.44 -15.22 15.43
N TYR A 62 23.03 -14.03 15.32
CA TYR A 62 22.56 -12.98 14.42
C TYR A 62 23.69 -12.45 13.54
N ASP A 63 23.62 -12.76 12.24
CA ASP A 63 24.52 -12.17 11.25
C ASP A 63 24.00 -10.78 10.84
N VAL A 64 24.55 -9.74 11.48
CA VAL A 64 24.26 -8.34 11.16
C VAL A 64 24.65 -7.95 9.73
N THR A 65 25.58 -8.69 9.11
CA THR A 65 26.12 -8.40 7.76
C THR A 65 25.31 -9.07 6.64
N LEU A 66 24.47 -10.05 6.98
CA LEU A 66 23.71 -10.82 5.99
C LEU A 66 22.85 -9.92 5.10
N SER A 67 22.15 -8.95 5.70
CA SER A 67 21.28 -8.03 4.96
C SER A 67 22.04 -7.20 3.93
N GLU A 68 23.25 -6.74 4.27
CA GLU A 68 24.10 -5.97 3.37
C GLU A 68 24.63 -6.85 2.24
N ARG A 69 25.16 -8.03 2.56
CA ARG A 69 25.65 -9.01 1.57
C ARG A 69 24.55 -9.45 0.60
N VAL A 70 23.33 -9.70 1.08
CA VAL A 70 22.18 -10.03 0.22
C VAL A 70 21.86 -8.86 -0.71
N ARG A 71 21.92 -7.63 -0.21
CA ARG A 71 21.67 -6.44 -1.01
C ARG A 71 22.74 -6.23 -2.09
N GLU A 72 24.00 -6.48 -1.78
CA GLU A 72 25.10 -6.44 -2.76
C GLU A 72 24.89 -7.46 -3.89
N GLU A 73 24.53 -8.70 -3.56
CA GLU A 73 24.23 -9.74 -4.54
C GLU A 73 22.99 -9.40 -5.38
N GLN A 74 21.96 -8.78 -4.79
CA GLN A 74 20.81 -8.28 -5.52
C GLN A 74 21.20 -7.23 -6.57
N TYR A 75 22.03 -6.25 -6.18
CA TYR A 75 22.51 -5.24 -7.13
C TYR A 75 23.38 -5.84 -8.24
N ALA A 76 24.24 -6.80 -7.91
CA ALA A 76 25.06 -7.50 -8.91
C ALA A 76 24.17 -8.27 -9.91
N LEU A 77 23.12 -8.94 -9.42
CA LEU A 77 22.15 -9.62 -10.27
C LEU A 77 21.40 -8.64 -11.17
N GLU A 78 20.88 -7.54 -10.62
CA GLU A 78 20.17 -6.50 -11.38
C GLU A 78 21.04 -5.91 -12.49
N ASP A 79 22.31 -5.61 -12.20
CA ASP A 79 23.26 -5.12 -13.20
C ASP A 79 23.51 -6.15 -14.31
N SER A 80 23.71 -7.42 -13.94
CA SER A 80 23.93 -8.50 -14.91
C SER A 80 22.71 -8.71 -15.82
N MET A 81 21.50 -8.66 -15.26
CA MET A 81 20.25 -8.75 -16.01
C MET A 81 20.07 -7.54 -16.91
N GLY A 82 20.38 -6.35 -16.42
CA GLY A 82 20.34 -5.10 -17.20
C GLY A 82 21.25 -5.17 -18.43
N ARG A 83 22.47 -5.72 -18.27
CA ARG A 83 23.41 -5.95 -19.37
C ARG A 83 22.86 -6.91 -20.42
N VAL A 84 22.38 -8.08 -20.00
CA VAL A 84 21.80 -9.08 -20.92
C VAL A 84 20.58 -8.50 -21.65
N CYS A 85 19.68 -7.80 -20.94
CA CYS A 85 18.55 -7.12 -21.55
C CYS A 85 19.01 -6.08 -22.58
N GLY A 86 20.04 -5.30 -22.26
CA GLY A 86 20.63 -4.31 -23.17
C GLY A 86 21.18 -4.95 -24.44
N GLU A 87 21.93 -6.05 -24.32
CA GLU A 87 22.48 -6.80 -25.46
C GLU A 87 21.37 -7.36 -26.35
N VAL A 88 20.33 -7.95 -25.75
CA VAL A 88 19.18 -8.46 -26.48
C VAL A 88 18.46 -7.33 -27.21
N MET A 89 18.16 -6.22 -26.53
CA MET A 89 17.49 -5.06 -27.15
C MET A 89 18.32 -4.46 -28.28
N GLN A 90 19.64 -4.40 -28.12
CA GLN A 90 20.55 -3.91 -29.15
C GLN A 90 20.51 -4.80 -30.40
N GLY A 91 20.40 -6.11 -30.24
CA GLY A 91 20.27 -7.06 -31.36
C GLY A 91 19.02 -6.83 -32.23
N TYR A 92 17.95 -6.27 -31.65
CA TYR A 92 16.70 -5.94 -32.37
C TYR A 92 16.58 -4.46 -32.73
N HIS A 93 17.60 -3.64 -32.43
CA HIS A 93 17.53 -2.19 -32.60
C HIS A 93 17.20 -1.79 -34.04
N ASP A 94 17.93 -2.34 -35.00
CA ASP A 94 17.77 -2.00 -36.41
C ASP A 94 16.41 -2.45 -36.97
N GLU A 95 15.88 -3.59 -36.52
CA GLU A 95 14.56 -4.08 -36.93
C GLU A 95 13.45 -3.18 -36.37
N VAL A 96 13.56 -2.76 -35.09
CA VAL A 96 12.62 -1.83 -34.47
C VAL A 96 12.65 -0.46 -35.16
N GLU A 97 13.84 0.07 -35.46
CA GLU A 97 13.96 1.33 -36.18
C GLU A 97 13.46 1.21 -37.63
N GLY A 98 13.69 0.09 -38.31
CA GLY A 98 13.10 -0.20 -39.62
C GLY A 98 11.57 -0.16 -39.59
N LEU A 99 10.95 -0.84 -38.62
CA LEU A 99 9.49 -0.81 -38.43
C LEU A 99 8.97 0.59 -38.11
N ARG A 100 9.72 1.39 -37.32
CA ARG A 100 9.36 2.78 -37.02
C ARG A 100 9.40 3.65 -38.27
N GLU A 101 10.38 3.46 -39.15
CA GLU A 101 10.45 4.16 -40.43
C GLU A 101 9.32 3.75 -41.37
N GLU A 102 9.01 2.47 -41.49
CA GLU A 102 7.88 1.97 -42.28
C GLU A 102 6.56 2.59 -41.81
N TYR A 103 6.32 2.58 -40.50
CA TYR A 103 5.15 3.23 -39.90
C TYR A 103 5.11 4.73 -40.20
N ARG A 104 6.25 5.42 -40.09
CA ARG A 104 6.35 6.85 -40.41
C ARG A 104 5.98 7.12 -41.86
N ARG A 105 6.52 6.35 -42.81
CA ARG A 105 6.21 6.48 -44.25
C ARG A 105 4.73 6.23 -44.52
N MET A 106 4.16 5.19 -43.92
CA MET A 106 2.73 4.90 -44.04
C MET A 106 1.91 6.09 -43.51
N LYS A 107 2.24 6.60 -42.33
CA LYS A 107 1.54 7.77 -41.77
C LYS A 107 1.62 8.97 -42.70
N GLU A 108 2.81 9.29 -43.22
CA GLU A 108 3.03 10.42 -44.13
C GLU A 108 2.25 10.27 -45.45
N GLU A 109 2.11 9.04 -45.99
CA GLU A 109 1.30 8.78 -47.19
C GLU A 109 -0.21 8.94 -46.91
N PHE A 110 -0.69 8.45 -45.76
CA PHE A 110 -2.11 8.40 -45.46
C PHE A 110 -2.66 9.70 -44.86
N GLU A 111 -1.84 10.48 -44.15
CA GLU A 111 -2.20 11.77 -43.56
C GLU A 111 -2.88 12.74 -44.56
N PRO A 112 -2.33 13.02 -45.75
CA PRO A 112 -2.97 13.92 -46.70
C PRO A 112 -4.31 13.39 -47.22
N ARG A 113 -4.46 12.06 -47.37
CA ARG A 113 -5.73 11.45 -47.77
C ARG A 113 -6.79 11.62 -46.69
N MET A 114 -6.41 11.42 -45.43
CA MET A 114 -7.30 11.63 -44.27
C MET A 114 -7.67 13.10 -44.09
N GLN A 115 -6.72 14.02 -44.28
CA GLN A 115 -7.00 15.46 -44.24
C GLN A 115 -7.97 15.88 -45.36
N ALA A 116 -7.77 15.39 -46.59
CA ALA A 116 -8.69 15.66 -47.70
C ALA A 116 -10.11 15.14 -47.40
N MET A 117 -10.23 13.92 -46.88
CA MET A 117 -11.51 13.33 -46.50
C MET A 117 -12.18 14.10 -45.34
N SER A 118 -11.41 14.51 -44.34
CA SER A 118 -11.88 15.33 -43.21
C SER A 118 -12.36 16.71 -43.67
N ASN A 119 -11.63 17.36 -44.56
CA ASN A 119 -12.03 18.64 -45.14
C ASN A 119 -13.33 18.51 -45.95
N ARG A 120 -13.48 17.43 -46.74
CA ARG A 120 -14.72 17.15 -47.47
C ARG A 120 -15.89 16.89 -46.51
N LEU A 121 -15.67 16.10 -45.46
CA LEU A 121 -16.69 15.82 -44.45
C LEU A 121 -17.14 17.09 -43.73
N ARG A 122 -16.19 17.97 -43.37
CA ARG A 122 -16.47 19.28 -42.79
C ARG A 122 -17.31 20.15 -43.72
N GLY A 123 -16.97 20.20 -45.00
CA GLY A 123 -17.74 20.91 -46.01
C GLY A 123 -19.16 20.38 -46.13
N LEU A 124 -19.34 19.06 -46.15
CA LEU A 124 -20.67 18.43 -46.17
C LEU A 124 -21.48 18.75 -44.92
N TRP A 125 -20.87 18.67 -43.74
CA TRP A 125 -21.54 19.06 -42.49
C TRP A 125 -21.95 20.51 -42.48
N GLN A 126 -21.11 21.42 -42.99
CA GLN A 126 -21.45 22.82 -43.09
C GLN A 126 -22.63 23.04 -44.05
N ALA A 127 -22.61 22.40 -45.22
CA ALA A 127 -23.72 22.45 -46.17
C ALA A 127 -25.02 21.89 -45.58
N MET A 128 -24.97 20.73 -44.90
CA MET A 128 -26.13 20.16 -44.21
C MET A 128 -26.65 21.10 -43.12
N LYS A 129 -25.76 21.74 -42.37
CA LYS A 129 -26.14 22.71 -41.34
C LYS A 129 -26.79 23.95 -41.94
N ASP A 130 -26.24 24.47 -43.03
CA ASP A 130 -26.76 25.64 -43.74
C ASP A 130 -28.13 25.32 -44.35
N ASP A 131 -28.30 24.13 -44.95
CA ASP A 131 -29.59 23.65 -45.45
C ASP A 131 -30.61 23.53 -44.32
N LEU A 132 -30.25 22.85 -43.22
CA LEU A 132 -31.13 22.71 -42.05
C LEU A 132 -31.49 24.06 -41.42
N SER A 133 -30.59 25.05 -41.47
CA SER A 133 -30.84 26.39 -40.94
C SER A 133 -32.02 27.08 -41.63
N GLN A 134 -32.26 26.78 -42.91
CA GLN A 134 -33.37 27.31 -43.69
C GLN A 134 -34.72 26.72 -43.26
N TYR A 135 -34.71 25.58 -42.57
CA TYR A 135 -35.90 24.89 -42.07
C TYR A 135 -36.09 25.06 -40.56
N THR A 136 -35.32 25.94 -39.91
CA THR A 136 -35.40 26.19 -38.45
C THR A 136 -36.75 26.77 -38.01
N HIS A 137 -37.49 27.39 -38.93
CA HIS A 137 -38.86 27.87 -38.71
C HIS A 137 -39.83 26.78 -38.23
N PHE A 138 -39.55 25.49 -38.52
CA PHE A 138 -40.37 24.38 -38.05
C PHE A 138 -40.40 24.27 -36.51
N ALA A 139 -39.36 24.72 -35.82
CA ALA A 139 -39.29 24.67 -34.36
C ALA A 139 -40.25 25.67 -33.68
N ASP A 140 -40.46 26.83 -34.29
CA ASP A 140 -41.39 27.86 -33.79
C ASP A 140 -42.86 27.47 -34.01
N GLU A 141 -43.12 26.63 -35.01
CA GLU A 141 -44.45 26.11 -35.34
C GLU A 141 -44.81 24.84 -34.55
N TYR A 142 -43.84 24.21 -33.88
CA TYR A 142 -44.08 22.97 -33.15
C TYR A 142 -44.65 23.27 -31.76
N PRO A 143 -45.81 22.71 -31.38
CA PRO A 143 -46.43 23.01 -30.11
C PRO A 143 -45.54 22.53 -28.95
N VAL A 144 -44.96 23.47 -28.21
CA VAL A 144 -44.28 23.17 -26.96
C VAL A 144 -45.35 22.86 -25.90
N PRO A 145 -45.40 21.64 -25.35
CA PRO A 145 -46.35 21.34 -24.30
C PRO A 145 -46.06 22.22 -23.08
N GLN A 146 -47.10 22.84 -22.54
CA GLN A 146 -46.99 23.54 -21.27
C GLN A 146 -46.62 22.55 -20.17
N PRO A 147 -45.82 22.95 -19.16
CA PRO A 147 -45.57 22.11 -18.01
C PRO A 147 -46.91 21.69 -17.40
N CYS A 148 -47.09 20.39 -17.19
CA CYS A 148 -48.20 19.94 -16.37
C CYS A 148 -47.97 20.41 -14.93
N VAL A 149 -49.03 20.92 -14.30
CA VAL A 149 -49.00 21.16 -12.85
C VAL A 149 -48.71 19.82 -12.20
N GLY A 150 -47.63 19.75 -11.41
CA GLY A 150 -47.31 18.55 -10.65
C GLY A 150 -48.52 18.19 -9.80
N LEU A 151 -48.92 16.92 -9.81
CA LEU A 151 -49.97 16.43 -8.93
C LEU A 151 -49.34 16.34 -7.53
N GLU A 152 -49.30 17.48 -6.83
CA GLU A 152 -48.77 17.56 -5.48
C GLU A 152 -49.62 16.62 -4.61
N ILE A 153 -48.95 15.67 -3.96
CA ILE A 153 -49.59 14.66 -3.11
C ILE A 153 -49.92 15.33 -1.76
N GLY A 154 -50.74 16.38 -1.81
CA GLY A 154 -51.07 17.24 -0.68
C GLY A 154 -49.86 17.82 0.05
N ASP A 155 -50.12 18.44 1.21
CA ASP A 155 -49.06 18.78 2.14
C ASP A 155 -48.44 17.48 2.69
N GLY A 156 -47.14 17.28 2.45
CA GLY A 156 -46.43 16.16 3.05
C GLY A 156 -46.48 16.23 4.57
N LEU A 157 -46.33 15.08 5.25
CA LEU A 157 -46.23 15.02 6.72
C LEU A 157 -45.09 15.86 7.29
N TYR A 158 -44.16 16.25 6.43
CA TYR A 158 -43.06 17.14 6.71
C TYR A 158 -43.08 18.29 5.71
N ASN A 159 -43.24 19.51 6.22
CA ASN A 159 -43.01 20.75 5.49
C ASN A 159 -41.94 21.56 6.25
N SER A 160 -40.86 21.93 5.56
CA SER A 160 -39.72 22.65 6.14
C SER A 160 -40.03 24.10 6.53
N GLU A 161 -41.17 24.65 6.06
CA GLU A 161 -41.63 25.98 6.43
C GLU A 161 -42.47 25.99 7.72
N TRP A 162 -42.85 24.82 8.24
CA TRP A 162 -43.57 24.72 9.50
C TRP A 162 -42.63 24.73 10.69
N ASP A 163 -43.08 25.35 11.78
CA ASP A 163 -42.40 25.20 13.06
C ASP A 163 -42.54 23.78 13.62
N TYR A 164 -41.64 23.43 14.54
CA TYR A 164 -41.57 22.09 15.09
C TYR A 164 -42.88 21.64 15.77
N LEU A 165 -43.60 22.56 16.41
CA LEU A 165 -44.85 22.23 17.11
C LEU A 165 -45.97 21.90 16.13
N SER A 166 -46.10 22.69 15.06
CA SER A 166 -47.07 22.49 13.98
C SER A 166 -46.81 21.17 13.25
N GLN A 167 -45.55 20.83 13.02
CA GLN A 167 -45.16 19.56 12.39
C GLN A 167 -45.50 18.34 13.26
N VAL A 168 -45.29 18.43 14.57
CA VAL A 168 -45.68 17.36 15.51
C VAL A 168 -47.19 17.19 15.57
N GLU A 169 -47.96 18.26 15.46
CA GLU A 169 -49.42 18.21 15.49
C GLU A 169 -50.00 17.51 14.25
N VAL A 170 -49.51 17.84 13.06
CA VAL A 170 -49.89 17.14 11.81
C VAL A 170 -49.47 15.67 11.84
N PHE A 171 -48.28 15.38 12.38
CA PHE A 171 -47.82 14.00 12.54
C PHE A 171 -48.69 13.19 13.53
N LYS A 172 -49.13 13.80 14.64
CA LYS A 172 -50.05 13.16 15.60
C LYS A 172 -51.42 12.88 15.01
N GLN A 173 -51.99 13.84 14.29
CA GLN A 173 -53.26 13.66 13.59
C GLN A 173 -53.18 12.52 12.56
N PHE A 174 -52.06 12.39 11.84
CA PHE A 174 -51.82 11.27 10.93
C PHE A 174 -51.74 9.91 11.65
N GLN A 175 -51.16 9.85 12.86
CA GLN A 175 -51.11 8.63 13.67
C GLN A 175 -52.45 8.28 14.37
N GLY A 176 -53.51 9.07 14.15
CA GLY A 176 -54.85 8.82 14.71
C GLY A 176 -54.93 9.00 16.22
N ARG A 177 -54.10 9.87 16.80
CA ARG A 177 -54.10 10.22 18.23
C ARG A 177 -54.42 11.68 18.48
#